data_AF-A0A935SST9-F1
#
_entry.id   AF-A0A935SST9-F1
#
_cell.length_a   1.000
_cell.length_b   1.000
_cell.length_c   1.000
_cell.angle_alpha   90.00
_cell.angle_beta   90.00
_cell.angle_gamma   90.00
#
_symmetry.space_group_name_H-M   'P 1'
#
loop_
_entity.id
_entity.type
_entity.pdbx_description
1 polymer ?
#
loop_
_entity_poly.entity_id
_entity_poly.type
_entity_poly.pdbx_seq_one_letter_code
_entity_poly.pdbx_strand_id
1 'polypeptide(L)'
;MRKMSWMIILIFALMLAMTLGLAGCGGSSSSQETEKLKKEIEDLKKQTEDEKLAKQKEDLTKQQEDLKKEQKKLADDKKNSAQPVKAGPVFVQGELVNISIKSSFLKLRAAANETSEVLAEGFNGDEVEIVFYDKTWCKVLFKGKEGFMATRFLVKHRD
;
A
#
# COMPACT_ATOMS: atom_id res chain seq x y z
N MET A 1 -18.11 15.93 9.70
CA MET A 1 -18.14 16.96 10.77
C MET A 1 -16.76 17.53 11.16
N ARG A 2 -15.62 17.07 10.59
CA ARG A 2 -14.27 17.57 10.98
C ARG A 2 -13.79 18.84 10.24
N LYS A 3 -14.55 19.32 9.24
CA LYS A 3 -14.17 20.50 8.43
C LYS A 3 -14.52 21.83 9.12
N MET A 4 -15.51 21.83 10.02
CA MET A 4 -15.92 23.04 10.75
C MET A 4 -14.99 23.40 11.92
N SER A 5 -14.36 22.43 12.59
CA SER A 5 -13.41 22.75 13.68
C SER A 5 -12.18 23.50 13.19
N TRP A 6 -11.70 23.20 11.99
CA TRP A 6 -10.49 23.85 11.48
C TRP A 6 -10.74 25.30 11.05
N MET A 7 -11.89 25.59 10.44
CA MET A 7 -12.26 26.97 10.09
C MET A 7 -12.50 27.85 11.33
N ILE A 8 -13.06 27.31 12.42
CA ILE A 8 -13.28 28.09 13.65
C ILE A 8 -11.94 28.46 14.31
N ILE A 9 -10.97 27.54 14.36
CA ILE A 9 -9.63 27.81 14.89
C ILE A 9 -8.91 28.87 14.06
N LEU A 10 -9.07 28.84 12.73
CA LEU A 10 -8.45 29.79 11.81
C LEU A 10 -9.04 31.20 11.95
N ILE A 11 -10.35 31.31 12.19
CA ILE A 11 -11.03 32.58 12.46
C ILE A 11 -10.60 33.15 13.82
N PHE A 12 -10.50 32.33 14.86
CA PHE A 12 -10.01 32.78 16.16
C PHE A 12 -8.54 33.23 16.11
N ALA A 13 -7.69 32.53 15.37
CA ALA A 13 -6.29 32.94 15.17
C ALA A 13 -6.17 34.27 14.40
N LEU A 14 -7.02 34.49 13.40
CA LEU A 14 -7.05 35.76 12.66
C LEU A 14 -7.55 36.93 13.52
N MET A 15 -8.55 36.68 14.37
CA MET A 15 -9.10 37.67 15.30
C MET A 15 -8.12 38.03 16.44
N LEU A 16 -7.35 37.06 16.95
CA LEU A 16 -6.30 37.30 17.94
C LEU A 16 -5.13 38.14 17.41
N ALA A 17 -4.80 38.02 16.12
CA ALA A 17 -3.71 38.79 15.52
C ALA A 17 -4.06 40.28 15.34
N MET A 18 -5.35 40.62 15.20
CA MET A 18 -5.80 42.01 15.00
C MET A 18 -5.91 42.82 16.31
N THR A 19 -5.87 42.20 17.48
CA THR A 19 -6.02 42.90 18.77
C THR A 19 -4.70 43.23 19.48
N LEU A 20 -3.57 42.71 18.99
CA LEU A 20 -2.25 42.91 19.62
C LEU A 20 -1.46 44.11 19.09
N GLY A 21 -2.06 44.90 18.18
CA GLY A 21 -1.43 46.08 17.62
C GLY A 21 -1.72 47.36 18.39
N LEU A 22 -1.53 47.42 19.72
CA LEU A 22 -1.39 48.68 20.47
C LEU A 22 -0.85 48.43 21.90
N ALA A 23 0.27 49.11 22.18
CA ALA A 23 0.82 49.46 23.50
C ALA A 23 1.42 48.33 24.38
N GLY A 24 2.68 48.53 24.80
CA GLY A 24 3.14 47.98 26.08
C GLY A 24 4.61 47.60 26.17
N CYS A 25 5.46 48.58 26.45
CA CYS A 25 6.81 48.38 26.99
C CYS A 25 6.72 47.69 28.37
N GLY A 26 7.52 46.66 28.64
CA GLY A 26 7.52 46.00 29.95
C GLY A 26 8.37 44.74 29.97
N GLY A 27 9.66 44.91 30.26
CA GLY A 27 10.60 43.82 30.40
C GLY A 27 10.49 43.04 31.72
N SER A 28 11.16 41.90 31.70
CA SER A 28 11.61 41.05 32.81
C SER A 28 10.53 40.17 33.48
N SER A 29 10.88 38.89 33.65
CA SER A 29 10.16 37.87 34.42
C SER A 29 9.04 37.03 33.75
N SER A 30 9.03 36.83 32.42
CA SER A 30 8.12 35.84 31.79
C SER A 30 8.81 34.77 30.91
N SER A 31 10.11 34.94 30.60
CA SER A 31 10.84 34.00 29.73
C SER A 31 11.18 32.65 30.39
N GLN A 32 11.28 32.57 31.73
CA GLN A 32 11.51 31.27 32.39
C GLN A 32 10.22 30.44 32.53
N GLU A 33 9.08 31.12 32.68
CA GLU A 33 7.78 30.46 32.84
C GLU A 33 7.28 29.87 31.51
N THR A 34 7.54 30.55 30.40
CA THR A 34 7.18 30.08 29.05
C THR A 34 7.98 28.84 28.61
N GLU A 35 9.25 28.69 29.00
CA GLU A 35 10.04 27.48 28.73
C GLU A 35 9.63 26.29 29.63
N LYS A 36 9.27 26.56 30.88
CA LYS A 36 8.73 25.53 31.79
C LYS A 36 7.38 25.01 31.27
N LEU A 37 6.51 25.91 30.83
CA LEU A 37 5.22 25.57 30.23
C LEU A 37 5.37 24.83 28.87
N LYS A 38 6.38 25.16 28.06
CA LYS A 38 6.67 24.43 26.81
C LYS A 38 7.05 22.97 27.04
N LYS A 39 7.92 22.71 28.02
CA LYS A 39 8.29 21.33 28.41
C LYS A 39 7.09 20.53 28.91
N GLU A 40 6.25 21.14 29.73
CA GLU A 40 5.05 20.49 30.26
C GLU A 40 4.02 20.16 29.16
N ILE A 41 3.89 21.01 28.13
CA ILE A 41 3.06 20.74 26.95
C ILE A 41 3.64 19.63 26.06
N GLU A 42 4.97 19.53 25.93
CA GLU A 42 5.64 18.48 25.15
C GLU A 42 5.49 17.10 25.81
N ASP A 43 5.63 17.05 27.13
CA ASP A 43 5.44 15.84 27.92
C ASP A 43 3.98 15.34 27.88
N LEU A 44 2.99 16.27 27.93
CA LEU A 44 1.57 15.92 27.79
C LEU A 44 1.20 15.43 26.37
N LYS A 45 1.84 15.96 25.32
CA LYS A 45 1.63 15.49 23.94
C LYS A 45 2.18 14.08 23.75
N LYS A 46 3.35 13.79 24.31
CA LYS A 46 4.00 12.47 24.20
C LYS A 46 3.17 11.37 24.87
N GLN A 47 2.60 11.66 26.04
CA GLN A 47 1.68 10.74 26.74
C GLN A 47 0.42 10.44 25.92
N THR A 48 -0.09 11.42 25.16
CA THR A 48 -1.28 11.26 24.32
C THR A 48 -1.02 10.43 23.05
N GLU A 49 0.18 10.52 22.47
CA GLU A 49 0.54 9.75 21.27
C GLU A 49 0.85 8.27 21.56
N ASP A 50 1.44 7.97 22.72
CA ASP A 50 1.70 6.59 23.15
C ASP A 50 0.40 5.82 23.46
N GLU A 51 -0.62 6.49 24.04
CA GLU A 51 -1.94 5.89 24.27
C GLU A 51 -2.69 5.62 22.96
N LYS A 52 -2.55 6.51 21.98
CA LYS A 52 -3.18 6.38 20.65
C LYS A 52 -2.55 5.26 19.81
N LEU A 53 -1.25 5.02 19.95
CA LEU A 53 -0.53 3.96 19.26
C LEU A 53 -0.85 2.57 19.83
N ALA A 54 -1.09 2.45 21.14
CA ALA A 54 -1.45 1.20 21.79
C ALA A 54 -2.88 0.74 21.40
N LYS A 55 -3.83 1.68 21.38
CA LYS A 55 -5.23 1.38 21.02
C LYS A 55 -5.39 0.96 19.56
N GLN A 56 -4.56 1.49 18.67
CA GLN A 56 -4.58 1.15 17.25
C GLN A 56 -3.92 -0.21 16.93
N LYS A 57 -2.95 -0.66 17.74
CA LYS A 57 -2.30 -1.97 17.57
C LYS A 57 -3.17 -3.12 18.07
N GLU A 58 -3.99 -2.91 19.10
CA GLU A 58 -4.89 -3.95 19.62
C GLU A 58 -6.07 -4.24 18.66
N ASP A 59 -6.60 -3.22 17.98
CA ASP A 59 -7.72 -3.36 17.03
C ASP A 59 -7.29 -4.08 15.74
N LEU A 60 -6.06 -3.83 15.27
CA LEU A 60 -5.50 -4.48 14.07
C LEU A 60 -5.21 -5.98 14.29
N THR A 61 -4.93 -6.39 15.53
CA THR A 61 -4.57 -7.78 15.86
C THR A 61 -5.82 -8.68 15.94
N LYS A 62 -6.96 -8.14 16.37
CA LYS A 62 -8.24 -8.87 16.40
C LYS A 62 -8.80 -9.16 14.99
N GLN A 63 -8.63 -8.24 14.03
CA GLN A 63 -9.07 -8.45 12.64
C GLN A 63 -8.24 -9.50 11.88
N GLN A 64 -6.98 -9.73 12.27
CA GLN A 64 -6.09 -10.67 11.59
C GLN A 64 -6.30 -12.13 12.04
N GLU A 65 -6.89 -12.36 13.21
CA GLU A 65 -7.23 -13.71 13.68
C GLU A 65 -8.56 -14.23 13.12
N ASP A 66 -9.53 -13.35 12.87
CA ASP A 66 -10.82 -13.72 12.28
C ASP A 66 -10.68 -14.13 10.79
N LEU A 67 -9.82 -13.45 10.02
CA LEU A 67 -9.51 -13.85 8.63
C LEU A 67 -8.74 -15.18 8.53
N LYS A 68 -8.02 -15.57 9.58
CA LYS A 68 -7.27 -16.84 9.65
C LYS A 68 -8.17 -18.01 10.02
N LYS A 69 -9.33 -17.77 10.65
CA LYS A 69 -10.30 -18.78 11.05
C LYS A 69 -11.25 -19.20 9.92
N GLU A 70 -11.52 -18.32 8.96
CA GLU A 70 -12.36 -18.66 7.78
C GLU A 70 -11.61 -19.54 6.76
N GLN A 71 -10.27 -19.46 6.70
CA GLN A 71 -9.46 -20.34 5.84
C GLN A 71 -9.31 -21.78 6.38
N LYS A 72 -9.84 -22.10 7.57
CA LYS A 72 -9.69 -23.41 8.22
C LYS A 72 -11.00 -24.20 8.40
N LYS A 73 -12.08 -23.87 7.66
CA LYS A 73 -13.37 -24.60 7.77
C LYS A 73 -14.03 -25.03 6.46
N LEU A 74 -13.25 -25.26 5.40
CA LEU A 74 -13.70 -25.97 4.18
C LEU A 74 -12.66 -27.02 3.76
N ALA A 75 -12.18 -27.79 4.73
CA ALA A 75 -11.18 -28.84 4.55
C ALA A 75 -11.76 -30.25 4.38
N ASP A 76 -13.07 -30.41 4.20
CA ASP A 76 -13.65 -31.72 3.88
C ASP A 76 -14.58 -31.60 2.66
N ASP A 77 -14.40 -32.54 1.74
CA ASP A 77 -15.14 -32.78 0.50
C ASP A 77 -14.86 -31.90 -0.73
N LYS A 78 -13.65 -32.03 -1.31
CA LYS A 78 -13.56 -32.40 -2.75
C LYS A 78 -12.25 -33.05 -3.16
N LYS A 79 -12.33 -34.37 -3.22
CA LYS A 79 -11.52 -35.35 -3.95
C LYS A 79 -11.14 -34.89 -5.37
N ASN A 80 -9.86 -35.15 -5.71
CA ASN A 80 -9.14 -34.99 -6.99
C ASN A 80 -8.84 -33.54 -7.43
N SER A 81 -7.59 -33.12 -7.69
CA SER A 81 -6.43 -33.87 -8.13
C SER A 81 -5.13 -33.11 -7.80
N ALA A 82 -4.20 -33.81 -7.16
CA ALA A 82 -2.80 -33.40 -7.10
C ALA A 82 -2.08 -33.87 -8.38
N GLN A 83 -1.56 -32.89 -9.15
CA GLN A 83 -0.32 -32.91 -9.96
C GLN A 83 -0.27 -33.84 -11.22
N PRO A 84 0.61 -33.53 -12.21
CA PRO A 84 2.06 -33.74 -12.05
C PRO A 84 2.89 -32.49 -12.33
N VAL A 85 3.73 -32.11 -11.36
CA VAL A 85 4.95 -31.34 -11.59
C VAL A 85 5.99 -32.26 -12.25
N LYS A 86 6.25 -32.12 -13.55
CA LYS A 86 7.47 -32.64 -14.21
C LYS A 86 7.86 -31.79 -15.42
N ALA A 87 8.35 -30.58 -15.15
CA ALA A 87 9.41 -29.90 -15.88
C ALA A 87 9.84 -28.75 -14.96
N GLY A 88 11.10 -28.72 -14.55
CA GLY A 88 11.58 -27.74 -13.57
C GLY A 88 11.37 -26.29 -14.04
N PRO A 89 11.11 -25.35 -13.13
CA PRO A 89 11.03 -23.94 -13.45
C PRO A 89 12.40 -23.44 -13.96
N VAL A 90 12.44 -22.93 -15.19
CA VAL A 90 13.61 -22.19 -15.68
C VAL A 90 13.54 -20.80 -15.06
N PHE A 91 14.31 -20.58 -13.99
CA PHE A 91 14.52 -19.26 -13.42
C PHE A 91 15.40 -18.46 -14.40
N VAL A 92 14.77 -17.69 -15.28
CA VAL A 92 15.47 -16.60 -15.98
C VAL A 92 15.46 -15.40 -15.03
N GLN A 93 16.42 -15.39 -14.11
CA GLN A 93 16.55 -14.31 -13.15
C GLN A 93 17.11 -13.07 -13.86
N GLY A 94 16.25 -12.09 -14.10
CA GLY A 94 16.67 -10.72 -14.43
C GLY A 94 17.20 -10.50 -15.85
N GLU A 95 16.91 -11.38 -16.80
CA GLU A 95 17.12 -11.04 -18.22
C GLU A 95 15.96 -10.13 -18.64
N LEU A 96 16.28 -8.88 -18.96
CA LEU A 96 15.37 -7.95 -19.62
C LEU A 96 15.11 -8.49 -21.03
N VAL A 97 14.25 -9.51 -21.12
CA VAL A 97 13.84 -10.07 -22.38
C VAL A 97 12.83 -9.11 -22.97
N ASN A 98 13.13 -8.53 -24.13
CA ASN A 98 12.16 -7.73 -24.87
C ASN A 98 10.98 -8.61 -25.27
N ILE A 99 9.88 -8.52 -24.52
CA ILE A 99 8.64 -9.22 -24.79
C ILE A 99 7.55 -8.20 -25.07
N SER A 100 6.85 -8.40 -26.19
CA SER A 100 5.67 -7.62 -26.52
C SER A 100 4.40 -8.45 -26.41
N ILE A 101 3.28 -7.79 -26.08
CA ILE A 101 1.96 -8.40 -26.10
C ILE A 101 1.47 -8.57 -27.54
N LYS A 102 1.13 -9.79 -27.95
CA LYS A 102 0.57 -10.15 -29.29
C LYS A 102 -0.95 -10.32 -29.30
N SER A 103 -1.63 -9.84 -28.27
CA SER A 103 -3.09 -9.76 -28.21
C SER A 103 -3.54 -8.32 -28.40
N SER A 104 -4.74 -8.09 -28.92
CA SER A 104 -5.35 -6.75 -28.90
C SER A 104 -5.48 -6.22 -27.47
N PHE A 105 -5.69 -7.13 -26.52
CA PHE A 105 -5.88 -6.82 -25.12
C PHE A 105 -5.44 -7.99 -24.23
N LEU A 106 -4.75 -7.70 -23.14
CA LEU A 106 -4.30 -8.68 -22.15
C LEU A 106 -4.36 -8.10 -20.75
N LYS A 107 -4.79 -8.94 -19.79
CA LYS A 107 -4.93 -8.57 -18.38
C LYS A 107 -3.74 -9.12 -17.59
N LEU A 108 -3.11 -8.26 -16.81
CA LEU A 108 -2.21 -8.65 -15.73
C LEU A 108 -3.04 -9.13 -14.55
N ARG A 109 -2.81 -10.35 -14.09
CA ARG A 109 -3.62 -11.00 -13.07
C ARG A 109 -2.86 -11.24 -11.78
N ALA A 110 -3.56 -11.19 -10.65
CA ALA A 110 -2.95 -11.43 -9.33
C ALA A 110 -2.45 -12.87 -9.14
N ALA A 111 -3.06 -13.84 -9.81
CA ALA A 111 -2.64 -15.24 -9.77
C ALA A 111 -2.67 -15.86 -11.18
N ALA A 112 -2.01 -17.02 -11.33
CA ALA A 112 -1.94 -17.80 -12.57
C ALA A 112 -3.28 -18.52 -12.89
N ASN A 113 -4.37 -17.78 -12.96
CA ASN A 113 -5.70 -18.28 -13.34
C ASN A 113 -6.54 -17.16 -14.00
N GLU A 114 -7.61 -17.52 -14.71
CA GLU A 114 -8.43 -16.56 -15.46
C GLU A 114 -9.51 -15.85 -14.61
N THR A 115 -9.67 -16.25 -13.35
CA THR A 115 -10.74 -15.77 -12.46
C THR A 115 -10.22 -14.80 -11.39
N SER A 116 -8.89 -14.68 -11.24
CA SER A 116 -8.30 -13.79 -10.25
C SER A 116 -8.49 -12.32 -10.63
N GLU A 117 -8.28 -11.47 -9.64
CA GLU A 117 -8.26 -10.02 -9.80
C GLU A 117 -7.31 -9.56 -10.93
N VAL A 118 -7.72 -8.50 -11.61
CA VAL A 118 -6.98 -7.84 -12.68
C VAL A 118 -6.24 -6.65 -12.09
N LEU A 119 -4.91 -6.68 -12.11
CA LEU A 119 -4.04 -5.66 -11.53
C LEU A 119 -3.75 -4.50 -12.49
N ALA A 120 -3.69 -4.82 -13.79
CA ALA A 120 -3.40 -3.90 -14.89
C ALA A 120 -3.86 -4.52 -16.23
N GLU A 121 -3.85 -3.69 -17.27
CA GLU A 121 -4.23 -4.07 -18.62
C GLU A 121 -3.18 -3.55 -19.61
N GLY A 122 -2.84 -4.37 -20.60
CA GLY A 122 -1.87 -4.08 -21.65
C GLY A 122 -2.46 -4.37 -23.04
N PHE A 123 -1.92 -3.67 -24.03
CA PHE A 123 -2.36 -3.70 -25.42
C PHE A 123 -1.27 -4.26 -26.33
N ASN A 124 -1.62 -4.48 -27.59
CA ASN A 124 -0.67 -4.99 -28.57
C ASN A 124 0.56 -4.09 -28.68
N GLY A 125 1.75 -4.69 -28.61
CA GLY A 125 3.03 -3.97 -28.70
C GLY A 125 3.57 -3.45 -27.37
N ASP A 126 2.79 -3.46 -26.28
CA ASP A 126 3.30 -3.08 -24.96
C ASP A 126 4.46 -3.99 -24.53
N GLU A 127 5.55 -3.37 -24.07
CA GLU A 127 6.72 -4.06 -23.53
C GLU A 127 6.46 -4.55 -22.10
N VAL A 128 6.89 -5.78 -21.81
CA VAL A 128 6.78 -6.40 -20.48
C VAL A 128 8.12 -6.99 -20.05
N GLU A 129 8.46 -6.84 -18.77
CA GLU A 129 9.61 -7.53 -18.19
C GLU A 129 9.18 -8.88 -17.62
N ILE A 130 9.91 -9.94 -17.94
CA ILE A 130 9.67 -11.29 -17.40
C ILE A 130 10.47 -11.47 -16.12
N VAL A 131 9.76 -11.78 -15.04
CA VAL A 131 10.38 -12.21 -13.77
C VAL A 131 10.50 -13.74 -13.75
N PHE A 132 9.50 -14.43 -14.28
CA PHE A 132 9.48 -15.88 -14.34
C PHE A 132 8.72 -16.36 -15.58
N TYR A 133 9.33 -17.27 -16.33
CA TYR A 133 8.74 -17.84 -17.53
C TYR A 133 8.17 -19.24 -17.24
N ASP A 134 6.89 -19.43 -17.52
CA ASP A 134 6.23 -20.74 -17.52
C ASP A 134 5.54 -20.97 -18.87
N LYS A 135 5.17 -22.21 -19.16
CA LYS A 135 4.50 -22.62 -20.40
C LYS A 135 3.08 -22.06 -20.51
N THR A 136 2.41 -21.84 -19.38
CA THR A 136 1.01 -21.38 -19.35
C THR A 136 0.88 -19.94 -18.87
N TRP A 137 1.62 -19.58 -17.82
CA TRP A 137 1.56 -18.26 -17.19
C TRP A 137 2.95 -17.72 -16.91
N CYS A 138 3.30 -16.58 -17.49
CA CYS A 138 4.52 -15.88 -17.13
C CYS A 138 4.25 -14.90 -15.99
N LYS A 139 5.14 -14.88 -15.00
CA LYS A 139 5.21 -13.79 -14.03
C LYS A 139 5.96 -12.62 -14.67
N VAL A 140 5.32 -11.46 -14.70
CA VAL A 140 5.85 -10.26 -15.34
C VAL A 140 5.79 -9.07 -14.40
N LEU A 141 6.69 -8.12 -14.62
CA LEU A 141 6.62 -6.77 -14.08
C LEU A 141 6.11 -5.86 -15.20
N PHE A 142 4.94 -5.26 -14.99
CA PHE A 142 4.31 -4.38 -15.98
C PHE A 142 3.76 -3.13 -15.30
N LYS A 143 4.17 -1.95 -15.78
CA LYS A 143 3.77 -0.64 -15.21
C LYS A 143 4.04 -0.56 -13.68
N GLY A 144 5.15 -1.14 -13.22
CA GLY A 144 5.53 -1.18 -11.80
C GLY A 144 4.72 -2.14 -10.93
N LYS A 145 3.85 -2.98 -11.52
CA LYS A 145 3.09 -4.01 -10.82
C LYS A 145 3.55 -5.39 -11.24
N GLU A 146 3.73 -6.27 -10.27
CA GLU A 146 4.02 -7.67 -10.53
C GLU A 146 2.72 -8.48 -10.62
N GLY A 147 2.66 -9.39 -11.58
CA GLY A 147 1.51 -10.29 -11.74
C GLY A 147 1.75 -11.36 -12.80
N PHE A 148 0.69 -12.03 -13.20
CA PHE A 148 0.72 -13.14 -14.16
C PHE A 148 0.01 -12.77 -15.46
N MET A 149 0.63 -13.08 -16.58
CA MET A 149 0.07 -12.95 -17.92
C MET A 149 0.18 -14.29 -18.66
N ALA A 150 -0.82 -14.63 -19.46
CA ALA A 150 -0.83 -15.91 -20.17
C ALA A 150 0.24 -15.92 -21.28
N THR A 151 1.14 -16.92 -21.23
CA THR A 151 2.32 -17.03 -22.10
C THR A 151 1.97 -17.01 -23.58
N ARG A 152 0.81 -17.56 -23.96
CA ARG A 152 0.36 -17.63 -25.37
C ARG A 152 0.20 -16.26 -26.04
N PHE A 153 0.06 -15.20 -25.25
CA PHE A 153 -0.12 -13.83 -25.74
C PHE A 153 1.16 -13.00 -25.67
N LEU A 154 2.27 -13.60 -25.23
CA LEU A 154 3.55 -12.95 -25.09
C LEU A 154 4.49 -13.44 -26.20
N VAL A 155 5.13 -12.50 -26.89
CA VAL A 155 6.13 -12.82 -27.93
C VAL A 155 7.47 -12.30 -27.45
N LYS A 156 8.40 -13.23 -27.24
CA LYS A 156 9.82 -12.92 -27.05
C LYS A 156 10.41 -12.49 -28.39
N HIS A 157 10.90 -11.26 -28.48
CA HIS A 157 11.76 -10.84 -29.58
C HIS A 157 13.16 -11.43 -29.35
N ARG A 158 13.78 -11.94 -30.42
CA ARG A 158 15.17 -12.39 -30.39
C ARG A 158 16.01 -11.19 -30.84
N ASP A 159 16.98 -10.81 -30.02
CA ASP A 159 17.99 -9.80 -30.39
C ASP A 159 18.93 -10.32 -31.50
#